data_AF-A0A9D6XD74-F1
#
_entry.id   AF-A0A9D6XD74-F1
#
_cell.length_a   1.000
_cell.length_b   1.000
_cell.length_c   1.000
_cell.angle_alpha   90.00
_cell.angle_beta   90.00
_cell.angle_gamma   90.00
#
_symmetry.space_group_name_H-M   'P 1'
#
loop_
_entity.id
_entity.type
_entity.pdbx_description
1 polymer ?
#
loop_
_entity_poly.entity_id
_entity_poly.type
_entity_poly.pdbx_seq_one_letter_code
_entity_poly.pdbx_strand_id
1 'polypeptide(L)'
;MVIINKPQRKNDIPPGWGEDQLSNFINNAIQNSYATFHNLKAEYDLLKNINNIFEVLSDNLSNTPALIPALFFNRAHAAFLHAVRLVISGAIYETFVLLRNCIEHSIYAFYVNKDKDRQEIWLRRHDNAECKSKMKKEFRNVKIFDYLKINDEMLYIIVLYLYETTIDFGAHPNPAALFSVISQTTEENIHTFHSSYLVDDVTSLKFGLRVTAQVGICSLKVFQKIYMERFNILGLSQQIDILSKGL
;
A
#
# COMPACT_ATOMS: atom_id res chain seq x y z
N MET A 1 -16.67 -19.24 -8.74
CA MET A 1 -16.36 -19.63 -10.13
C MET A 1 -15.15 -18.78 -10.51
N VAL A 2 -13.91 -19.24 -10.75
CA VAL A 2 -13.33 -20.48 -11.29
C VAL A 2 -11.93 -20.69 -10.61
N ILE A 3 -11.73 -21.81 -9.90
CA ILE A 3 -10.83 -22.99 -10.12
C ILE A 3 -9.32 -22.79 -9.81
N ILE A 4 -8.81 -23.48 -8.78
CA ILE A 4 -7.82 -24.58 -8.93
C ILE A 4 -8.19 -25.71 -7.96
N ASN A 5 -8.94 -26.69 -8.46
CA ASN A 5 -9.22 -27.95 -7.77
C ASN A 5 -8.07 -28.94 -8.02
N LYS A 6 -7.17 -29.06 -7.05
CA LYS A 6 -6.69 -30.30 -6.43
C LYS A 6 -5.81 -29.89 -5.25
N PRO A 7 -5.90 -30.56 -4.09
CA PRO A 7 -4.89 -30.38 -3.05
C PRO A 7 -3.58 -30.91 -3.60
N GLN A 8 -2.75 -30.00 -4.12
CA GLN A 8 -1.38 -30.29 -4.47
C GLN A 8 -0.67 -30.64 -3.14
N ARG A 9 0.02 -31.79 -3.08
CA ARG A 9 0.82 -32.11 -1.91
C ARG A 9 1.85 -30.99 -1.74
N LYS A 10 2.31 -30.78 -0.50
CA LYS A 10 3.20 -29.68 -0.10
C LYS A 10 4.46 -29.49 -0.98
N ASN A 11 4.80 -30.47 -1.84
CA ASN A 11 6.01 -30.52 -2.66
C ASN A 11 5.81 -30.83 -4.17
N ASP A 12 4.57 -30.92 -4.70
CA ASP A 12 4.39 -31.28 -6.11
C ASP A 12 4.44 -30.01 -6.99
N ILE A 13 5.63 -29.63 -7.47
CA ILE A 13 5.79 -28.56 -8.46
C ILE A 13 5.11 -29.00 -9.78
N PRO A 14 4.26 -28.17 -10.42
CA PRO A 14 3.64 -28.52 -11.70
C PRO A 14 4.69 -28.83 -12.79
N PRO A 15 4.44 -29.81 -13.68
CA PRO A 15 5.31 -30.03 -14.84
C PRO A 15 5.51 -28.72 -15.64
N GLY A 16 6.75 -28.43 -16.02
CA GLY A 16 7.12 -27.21 -16.76
C GLY A 16 7.40 -25.97 -15.90
N TRP A 17 7.16 -26.00 -14.58
CA TRP A 17 7.47 -24.87 -13.71
C TRP A 17 8.98 -24.73 -13.49
N GLY A 18 9.52 -23.53 -13.72
CA GLY A 18 10.95 -23.23 -13.68
C GLY A 18 11.66 -23.44 -15.02
N GLU A 19 10.96 -23.94 -16.04
CA GLU A 19 11.53 -24.14 -17.38
C GLU A 19 11.45 -22.88 -18.26
N ASP A 20 10.74 -21.84 -17.83
CA ASP A 20 10.57 -20.57 -18.54
C ASP A 20 10.92 -19.35 -17.67
N GLN A 21 11.15 -18.20 -18.32
CA GLN A 21 11.57 -16.97 -17.61
C GLN A 21 10.53 -16.45 -16.61
N LEU A 22 9.24 -16.59 -16.91
CA LEU A 22 8.17 -16.10 -16.05
C LEU A 22 8.03 -16.95 -14.79
N SER A 23 8.04 -18.28 -14.93
CA SER A 23 7.98 -19.17 -13.75
C SER A 23 9.26 -19.05 -12.90
N ASN A 24 10.42 -18.83 -13.49
CA ASN A 24 11.66 -18.52 -12.77
C ASN A 24 11.57 -17.19 -12.00
N PHE A 25 11.07 -16.13 -12.63
CA PHE A 25 10.84 -14.85 -11.95
C PHE A 25 9.92 -15.01 -10.72
N ILE A 26 8.79 -15.72 -10.88
CA ILE A 26 7.84 -15.96 -9.79
C ILE A 26 8.50 -16.78 -8.67
N ASN A 27 9.27 -17.82 -9.02
CA ASN A 27 9.97 -18.63 -8.04
C ASN A 27 11.00 -17.80 -7.26
N ASN A 28 11.77 -16.93 -7.93
CA ASN A 28 12.73 -16.04 -7.29
C ASN A 28 12.04 -15.07 -6.32
N ALA A 29 10.90 -14.48 -6.72
CA ALA A 29 10.11 -13.62 -5.85
C ALA A 29 9.62 -14.35 -4.57
N ILE A 30 9.25 -15.63 -4.70
CA ILE A 30 8.87 -16.47 -3.55
C ILE A 30 10.08 -16.74 -2.65
N GLN A 31 11.22 -17.13 -3.22
CA GLN A 31 12.44 -17.38 -2.44
C GLN A 31 12.92 -16.12 -1.71
N ASN A 32 12.86 -14.96 -2.37
CA ASN A 32 13.15 -13.67 -1.75
C ASN A 32 12.23 -13.40 -0.56
N SER A 33 10.93 -13.71 -0.69
CA SER A 33 9.97 -13.56 0.41
C SER A 33 10.37 -14.39 1.64
N TYR A 34 10.82 -15.63 1.43
CA TYR A 34 11.36 -16.47 2.51
C TYR A 34 12.66 -15.91 3.09
N ALA A 35 13.56 -15.44 2.23
CA ALA A 35 14.82 -14.84 2.65
C ALA A 35 14.59 -13.56 3.47
N THR A 36 13.66 -12.68 3.07
CA THR A 36 13.28 -11.50 3.85
C THR A 36 12.66 -11.88 5.17
N PHE A 37 11.73 -12.85 5.19
CA PHE A 37 11.13 -13.34 6.43
C PHE A 37 12.18 -13.87 7.42
N HIS A 38 13.16 -14.62 6.94
CA HIS A 38 14.20 -15.21 7.77
C HIS A 38 15.24 -14.18 8.22
N ASN A 39 15.78 -13.39 7.29
CA ASN A 39 16.96 -12.54 7.51
C ASN A 39 16.59 -11.13 8.03
N LEU A 40 15.39 -10.62 7.73
CA LEU A 40 14.92 -9.29 8.12
C LEU A 40 13.70 -9.41 9.05
N LYS A 41 13.84 -10.25 10.07
CA LYS A 41 12.75 -10.64 10.97
C LYS A 41 12.14 -9.44 11.69
N ALA A 42 12.95 -8.47 12.12
CA ALA A 42 12.45 -7.29 12.84
C ALA A 42 11.56 -6.42 11.95
N GLU A 43 11.99 -6.17 10.71
CA GLU A 43 11.24 -5.43 9.70
C GLU A 43 9.96 -6.17 9.31
N TYR A 44 10.03 -7.50 9.11
CA TYR A 44 8.85 -8.32 8.83
C TYR A 44 7.85 -8.32 10.00
N ASP A 45 8.33 -8.48 11.24
CA ASP A 45 7.48 -8.48 12.43
C ASP A 45 6.76 -7.14 12.62
N LEU A 46 7.39 -6.03 12.26
CA LEU A 46 6.74 -4.72 12.25
C LEU A 46 5.55 -4.68 11.27
N LEU A 47 5.74 -5.15 10.04
CA LEU A 47 4.66 -5.22 9.03
C LEU A 47 3.53 -6.16 9.48
N LYS A 48 3.88 -7.31 10.07
CA LYS A 48 2.92 -8.24 10.67
C LYS A 48 2.09 -7.58 11.77
N ASN A 49 2.73 -6.84 12.68
CA ASN A 49 2.03 -6.16 13.77
C ASN A 49 1.10 -5.05 13.25
N ILE A 50 1.51 -4.33 12.20
CA ILE A 50 0.64 -3.35 11.51
C ILE A 50 -0.55 -4.07 10.88
N ASN A 51 -0.35 -5.19 10.19
CA ASN A 51 -1.42 -6.00 9.63
C ASN A 51 -2.43 -6.46 10.70
N ASN A 52 -1.95 -6.91 11.86
CA ASN A 52 -2.82 -7.34 12.95
C ASN A 52 -3.76 -6.21 13.41
N ILE A 53 -3.31 -4.95 13.40
CA ILE A 53 -4.18 -3.80 13.74
C ILE A 53 -5.28 -3.63 12.67
N PHE A 54 -4.95 -3.77 11.39
CA PHE A 54 -5.95 -3.77 10.32
C PHE A 54 -6.96 -4.91 10.50
N GLU A 55 -6.52 -6.13 10.77
CA GLU A 55 -7.39 -7.29 10.96
C GLU A 55 -8.32 -7.10 12.15
N VAL A 56 -7.78 -6.72 13.32
CA VAL A 56 -8.58 -6.47 14.52
C VAL A 56 -9.61 -5.38 14.26
N LEU A 57 -9.25 -4.30 13.57
CA LEU A 57 -10.23 -3.27 13.21
C LEU A 57 -11.29 -3.82 12.25
N SER A 58 -10.89 -4.52 11.19
CA SER A 58 -11.78 -5.11 10.18
C SER A 58 -12.86 -5.99 10.81
N ASP A 59 -12.46 -6.92 11.68
CA ASP A 59 -13.36 -7.83 12.39
C ASP A 59 -14.35 -7.09 13.29
N ASN A 60 -13.97 -5.88 13.72
CA ASN A 60 -14.75 -5.02 14.60
C ASN A 60 -15.39 -3.82 13.89
N LEU A 61 -15.49 -3.82 12.55
CA LEU A 61 -16.25 -2.79 11.80
C LEU A 61 -17.70 -3.20 11.48
N SER A 62 -18.13 -4.38 11.94
CA SER A 62 -19.53 -4.82 11.84
C SER A 62 -20.50 -3.78 12.41
N ASN A 63 -21.60 -3.53 11.69
CA ASN A 63 -22.64 -2.56 12.02
C ASN A 63 -22.16 -1.11 12.20
N THR A 64 -21.04 -0.73 11.58
CA THR A 64 -20.60 0.66 11.58
C THR A 64 -21.57 1.56 10.79
N PRO A 65 -21.98 2.73 11.32
CA PRO A 65 -22.80 3.68 10.57
C PRO A 65 -22.02 4.35 9.43
N ALA A 66 -20.68 4.29 9.45
CA ALA A 66 -19.79 4.84 8.42
C ALA A 66 -19.45 3.77 7.36
N LEU A 67 -20.47 3.28 6.66
CA LEU A 67 -20.33 2.18 5.69
C LEU A 67 -19.37 2.52 4.54
N ILE A 68 -19.50 3.71 3.93
CA ILE A 68 -18.64 4.11 2.80
C ILE A 68 -17.17 4.20 3.22
N PRO A 69 -16.80 4.86 4.33
CA PRO A 69 -15.44 4.78 4.87
C PRO A 69 -14.94 3.35 5.13
N ALA A 70 -15.81 2.40 5.53
CA ALA A 70 -15.43 1.01 5.74
C ALA A 70 -15.08 0.28 4.43
N LEU A 71 -15.74 0.61 3.33
CA LEU A 71 -15.37 0.09 2.00
C LEU A 71 -13.97 0.57 1.59
N PHE A 72 -13.67 1.85 1.82
CA PHE A 72 -12.33 2.38 1.57
C PHE A 72 -11.28 1.76 2.49
N PHE A 73 -11.62 1.50 3.75
CA PHE A 73 -10.75 0.77 4.69
C PHE A 73 -10.33 -0.59 4.15
N ASN A 74 -11.29 -1.40 3.68
CA ASN A 74 -10.98 -2.71 3.09
C ASN A 74 -10.08 -2.59 1.85
N ARG A 75 -10.28 -1.55 1.04
CA ARG A 75 -9.43 -1.29 -0.13
C ARG A 75 -8.01 -0.83 0.26
N ALA A 76 -7.88 0.00 1.28
CA ALA A 76 -6.59 0.41 1.82
C ALA A 76 -5.82 -0.79 2.41
N HIS A 77 -6.48 -1.62 3.23
CA HIS A 77 -5.87 -2.82 3.81
C HIS A 77 -5.42 -3.82 2.73
N ALA A 78 -6.26 -4.06 1.72
CA ALA A 78 -5.87 -4.90 0.59
C ALA A 78 -4.65 -4.34 -0.16
N ALA A 79 -4.62 -3.03 -0.42
CA ALA A 79 -3.45 -2.39 -1.04
C ALA A 79 -2.18 -2.53 -0.19
N PHE A 80 -2.30 -2.37 1.14
CA PHE A 80 -1.20 -2.61 2.08
C PHE A 80 -0.69 -4.06 2.03
N LEU A 81 -1.57 -5.06 2.10
CA LEU A 81 -1.17 -6.47 2.01
C LEU A 81 -0.44 -6.80 0.70
N HIS A 82 -0.92 -6.27 -0.42
CA HIS A 82 -0.24 -6.45 -1.69
C HIS A 82 1.11 -5.72 -1.75
N ALA A 83 1.21 -4.52 -1.16
CA ALA A 83 2.48 -3.81 -1.04
C ALA A 83 3.48 -4.62 -0.19
N VAL A 84 3.04 -5.16 0.95
CA VAL A 84 3.85 -6.06 1.79
C VAL A 84 4.35 -7.26 0.98
N ARG A 85 3.48 -7.91 0.19
CA ARG A 85 3.89 -9.03 -0.67
C ARG A 85 4.97 -8.64 -1.69
N LEU A 86 4.83 -7.48 -2.34
CA LEU A 86 5.80 -7.04 -3.35
C LEU A 86 7.14 -6.70 -2.71
N VAL A 87 7.14 -5.92 -1.62
CA VAL A 87 8.38 -5.47 -0.99
C VAL A 87 9.19 -6.63 -0.43
N ILE A 88 8.55 -7.62 0.22
CA ILE A 88 9.27 -8.79 0.74
C ILE A 88 9.81 -9.69 -0.39
N SER A 89 9.24 -9.62 -1.60
CA SER A 89 9.80 -10.33 -2.76
C SER A 89 10.93 -9.57 -3.46
N GLY A 90 11.20 -8.31 -3.09
CA GLY A 90 12.18 -7.43 -3.72
C GLY A 90 11.62 -6.59 -4.88
N ALA A 91 10.32 -6.61 -5.15
CA ALA A 91 9.66 -5.79 -6.19
C ALA A 91 9.32 -4.39 -5.63
N ILE A 92 10.35 -3.61 -5.32
CA ILE A 92 10.23 -2.40 -4.50
C ILE A 92 9.56 -1.27 -5.25
N TYR A 93 9.89 -1.07 -6.53
CA TYR A 93 9.37 0.07 -7.29
C TYR A 93 7.86 -0.03 -7.51
N GLU A 94 7.38 -1.23 -7.83
CA GLU A 94 5.96 -1.56 -7.95
C GLU A 94 5.23 -1.48 -6.59
N THR A 95 5.96 -1.65 -5.48
CA THR A 95 5.40 -1.49 -4.13
C THR A 95 4.87 -0.07 -3.94
N PHE A 96 5.59 0.96 -4.40
CA PHE A 96 5.18 2.36 -4.19
C PHE A 96 3.85 2.72 -4.85
N VAL A 97 3.50 2.07 -5.97
CA VAL A 97 2.19 2.22 -6.61
C VAL A 97 1.06 1.78 -5.66
N LEU A 98 1.25 0.64 -4.98
CA LEU A 98 0.27 0.11 -4.04
C LEU A 98 0.23 0.90 -2.73
N LEU A 99 1.38 1.40 -2.26
CA LEU A 99 1.44 2.28 -1.10
C LEU A 99 0.68 3.59 -1.35
N ARG A 100 0.81 4.17 -2.56
CA ARG A 100 0.01 5.33 -2.95
C ARG A 100 -1.49 5.02 -2.91
N ASN A 101 -1.91 3.88 -3.46
CA ASN A 101 -3.31 3.46 -3.41
C ASN A 101 -3.81 3.30 -1.96
N CYS A 102 -2.97 2.79 -1.05
CA CYS A 102 -3.30 2.66 0.37
C CYS A 102 -3.56 4.04 1.01
N ILE A 103 -2.69 5.02 0.74
CA ILE A 103 -2.86 6.41 1.20
C ILE A 103 -4.13 7.01 0.62
N GLU A 104 -4.31 6.91 -0.70
CA GLU A 104 -5.46 7.50 -1.42
C GLU A 104 -6.79 6.95 -0.90
N HIS A 105 -6.90 5.63 -0.70
CA HIS A 105 -8.10 5.05 -0.09
C HIS A 105 -8.35 5.59 1.32
N SER A 106 -7.30 5.73 2.13
CA SER A 106 -7.42 6.24 3.50
C SER A 106 -7.91 7.68 3.56
N ILE A 107 -7.32 8.58 2.75
CA ILE A 107 -7.74 9.99 2.71
C ILE A 107 -9.11 10.19 2.04
N TYR A 108 -9.47 9.34 1.07
CA TYR A 108 -10.84 9.33 0.51
C TYR A 108 -11.86 8.96 1.59
N ALA A 109 -11.56 7.92 2.39
CA ALA A 109 -12.43 7.52 3.51
C ALA A 109 -12.66 8.69 4.48
N PHE A 110 -11.59 9.41 4.81
CA PHE A 110 -11.65 10.58 5.68
C PHE A 110 -12.46 11.72 5.06
N TYR A 111 -12.25 12.01 3.77
CA TYR A 111 -12.90 13.11 3.07
C TYR A 111 -14.42 12.96 2.94
N VAL A 112 -14.91 11.73 2.77
CA VAL A 112 -16.34 11.42 2.68
C VAL A 112 -16.97 11.14 4.05
N ASN A 113 -16.17 11.03 5.10
CA ASN A 113 -16.66 10.71 6.43
C ASN A 113 -17.63 11.80 6.91
N LYS A 114 -18.81 11.39 7.38
CA LYS A 114 -19.89 12.26 7.88
C LYS A 114 -20.45 13.29 6.87
N ASP A 115 -20.03 13.26 5.61
CA ASP A 115 -20.55 14.12 4.55
C ASP A 115 -21.39 13.30 3.56
N LYS A 116 -22.72 13.36 3.71
CA LYS A 116 -23.67 12.60 2.88
C LYS A 116 -23.66 13.06 1.42
N ASP A 117 -23.42 14.34 1.17
CA ASP A 117 -23.41 14.89 -0.19
C ASP A 117 -22.19 14.40 -0.96
N ARG A 118 -21.02 14.37 -0.32
CA ARG A 118 -19.80 13.78 -0.93
C ARG A 118 -19.96 12.29 -1.18
N GLN A 119 -20.56 11.55 -0.24
CA GLN A 119 -20.83 10.12 -0.43
C GLN A 119 -21.75 9.88 -1.63
N GLU A 120 -22.83 10.64 -1.76
CA GLU A 120 -23.75 10.58 -2.90
C GLU A 120 -23.06 10.92 -4.22
N ILE A 121 -22.25 11.98 -4.25
CA ILE A 121 -21.46 12.36 -5.45
C ILE A 121 -20.52 11.22 -5.87
N TRP A 122 -19.90 10.54 -4.91
CA TRP A 122 -19.01 9.42 -5.20
C TRP A 122 -19.77 8.21 -5.76
N LEU A 123 -20.89 7.83 -5.13
CA LEU A 123 -21.71 6.68 -5.54
C LEU A 123 -22.26 6.83 -6.96
N ARG A 124 -22.65 8.05 -7.33
CA ARG A 124 -23.29 8.35 -8.62
C ARG A 124 -22.33 8.62 -9.77
N ARG A 125 -21.03 8.41 -9.58
CA ARG A 125 -19.97 8.67 -10.57
C ARG A 125 -20.29 8.12 -11.96
N HIS A 126 -20.99 6.99 -12.03
CA HIS A 126 -21.26 6.25 -13.26
C HIS A 126 -22.68 6.44 -13.82
N ASP A 127 -23.52 7.25 -13.20
CA ASP A 127 -24.90 7.46 -13.65
C ASP A 127 -24.97 8.16 -15.03
N ASN A 128 -24.19 9.23 -15.20
CA ASN A 128 -24.13 10.02 -16.44
C ASN A 128 -22.89 10.93 -16.49
N ALA A 129 -22.73 11.66 -17.61
CA ALA A 129 -21.59 12.56 -17.84
C ALA A 129 -21.52 13.73 -16.84
N GLU A 130 -22.67 14.25 -16.40
CA GLU A 130 -22.74 15.33 -15.41
C GLU A 130 -22.26 14.83 -14.04
N CYS A 131 -22.77 13.69 -13.57
CA CYS A 131 -22.32 13.06 -12.33
C CYS A 131 -20.82 12.76 -12.34
N LYS A 132 -20.29 12.24 -13.46
CA LYS A 132 -18.84 12.03 -13.64
C LYS A 132 -18.05 13.34 -13.54
N SER A 133 -18.55 14.43 -14.15
CA SER A 133 -17.92 15.75 -14.09
C SER A 133 -17.95 16.33 -12.67
N LYS A 134 -19.09 16.22 -11.98
CA LYS A 134 -19.26 16.65 -10.59
C LYS A 134 -18.29 15.91 -9.66
N MET A 135 -18.22 14.59 -9.78
CA MET A 135 -17.30 13.76 -9.01
C MET A 135 -15.84 14.14 -9.27
N LYS A 136 -15.42 14.32 -10.53
CA LYS A 136 -14.06 14.78 -10.86
C LYS A 136 -13.71 16.16 -10.29
N LYS A 137 -14.68 17.07 -10.17
CA LYS A 137 -14.48 18.40 -9.58
C LYS A 137 -14.41 18.35 -8.05
N GLU A 138 -15.18 17.47 -7.43
CA GLU A 138 -15.23 17.33 -5.96
C GLU A 138 -14.04 16.53 -5.42
N PHE A 139 -13.71 15.40 -6.04
CA PHE A 139 -12.65 14.49 -5.59
C PHE A 139 -11.28 14.83 -6.21
N ARG A 140 -10.96 16.12 -6.30
CA ARG A 140 -9.60 16.54 -6.69
C ARG A 140 -8.66 16.35 -5.50
N ASN A 141 -7.46 15.83 -5.75
CA ASN A 141 -6.47 15.61 -4.68
C ASN A 141 -6.26 16.87 -3.83
N VAL A 142 -6.11 18.04 -4.46
CA VAL A 142 -5.98 19.33 -3.74
C VAL A 142 -7.10 19.53 -2.71
N LYS A 143 -8.37 19.32 -3.08
CA LYS A 143 -9.51 19.47 -2.15
C LYS A 143 -9.46 18.49 -0.98
N ILE A 144 -9.05 17.25 -1.25
CA ILE A 144 -8.96 16.18 -0.25
C ILE A 144 -7.84 16.48 0.74
N PHE A 145 -6.68 16.88 0.23
CA PHE A 145 -5.53 17.28 1.05
C PHE A 145 -5.79 18.55 1.85
N ASP A 146 -6.43 19.57 1.25
CA ASP A 146 -6.84 20.78 1.95
C ASP A 146 -7.82 20.46 3.09
N TYR A 147 -8.78 19.57 2.84
CA TYR A 147 -9.70 19.11 3.88
C TYR A 147 -8.97 18.40 5.01
N LEU A 148 -8.00 17.53 4.70
CA LEU A 148 -7.17 16.90 5.73
C LEU A 148 -6.38 17.95 6.53
N LYS A 149 -5.73 18.90 5.85
CA LYS A 149 -4.97 19.99 6.48
C LYS A 149 -5.79 20.82 7.46
N ILE A 150 -7.01 21.18 7.07
CA ILE A 150 -7.93 21.97 7.91
C ILE A 150 -8.33 21.21 9.17
N ASN A 151 -8.50 19.89 9.08
CA ASN A 151 -8.98 19.08 10.20
C ASN A 151 -7.87 18.48 11.08
N ASP A 152 -6.68 18.25 10.51
CA ASP A 152 -5.50 17.75 11.22
C ASP A 152 -4.22 18.09 10.42
N GLU A 153 -3.62 19.25 10.74
CA GLU A 153 -2.42 19.75 10.03
C GLU A 153 -1.21 18.82 10.19
N MET A 154 -1.02 18.22 11.37
CA MET A 154 0.11 17.31 11.62
C MET A 154 -0.03 16.02 10.83
N LEU A 155 -1.23 15.43 10.80
CA LEU A 155 -1.50 14.26 9.98
C LEU A 155 -1.37 14.58 8.48
N TYR A 156 -1.84 15.75 8.05
CA TYR A 156 -1.64 16.23 6.69
C TYR A 156 -0.16 16.27 6.28
N ILE A 157 0.72 16.83 7.11
CA ILE A 157 2.17 16.91 6.82
C ILE A 157 2.74 15.51 6.59
N ILE A 158 2.41 14.56 7.45
CA ILE A 158 2.89 13.17 7.36
C ILE A 158 2.34 12.48 6.11
N VAL A 159 1.03 12.61 5.86
CA VAL A 159 0.38 12.01 4.69
C VAL A 159 0.96 12.55 3.40
N LEU A 160 1.15 13.88 3.31
CA LEU A 160 1.71 14.52 2.12
C LEU A 160 3.15 14.06 1.88
N TYR A 161 3.98 14.06 2.92
CA TYR A 161 5.36 13.58 2.81
C TYR A 161 5.43 12.14 2.26
N LEU A 162 4.63 11.22 2.81
CA LEU A 162 4.60 9.84 2.35
C LEU A 162 3.99 9.70 0.95
N TYR A 163 2.99 10.50 0.62
CA TYR A 163 2.39 10.52 -0.71
C TYR A 163 3.40 10.97 -1.78
N GLU A 164 4.14 12.06 -1.55
CA GLU A 164 5.21 12.50 -2.47
C GLU A 164 6.35 11.48 -2.53
N THR A 165 6.71 10.87 -1.39
CA THR A 165 7.68 9.76 -1.37
C THR A 165 7.24 8.61 -2.30
N THR A 166 5.95 8.24 -2.32
CA THR A 166 5.49 7.21 -3.25
C THR A 166 5.64 7.62 -4.71
N ILE A 167 5.48 8.91 -5.04
CA ILE A 167 5.67 9.42 -6.39
C ILE A 167 7.14 9.31 -6.78
N ASP A 168 8.04 9.82 -5.94
CA ASP A 168 9.49 9.88 -6.21
C ASP A 168 10.11 8.50 -6.47
N PHE A 169 9.60 7.46 -5.81
CA PHE A 169 10.22 6.12 -5.84
C PHE A 169 9.45 5.04 -6.62
N GLY A 170 8.38 5.37 -7.36
CA GLY A 170 7.80 4.40 -8.31
C GLY A 170 6.31 4.56 -8.67
N ALA A 171 5.54 5.36 -7.93
CA ALA A 171 4.11 5.53 -8.20
C ALA A 171 3.80 6.45 -9.39
N HIS A 172 4.82 7.06 -10.03
CA HIS A 172 4.70 7.82 -11.26
C HIS A 172 5.99 7.67 -12.09
N PRO A 173 5.93 7.55 -13.44
CA PRO A 173 7.10 7.75 -14.28
C PRO A 173 7.67 9.16 -14.08
N ASN A 174 8.72 9.26 -13.29
CA ASN A 174 9.56 10.45 -13.14
C ASN A 174 11.04 10.02 -13.27
N PRO A 175 11.97 10.96 -13.56
CA PRO A 175 13.37 10.63 -13.73
C PRO A 175 14.00 9.93 -12.52
N ALA A 176 13.70 10.36 -11.30
CA ALA A 176 14.25 9.74 -10.09
C ALA A 176 13.80 8.27 -9.97
N ALA A 177 12.50 8.01 -10.11
CA ALA A 177 11.96 6.65 -10.12
C ALA A 177 12.58 5.80 -11.24
N LEU A 178 12.62 6.32 -12.47
CA LEU A 178 13.09 5.56 -13.63
C LEU A 178 14.59 5.26 -13.57
N PHE A 179 15.42 6.23 -13.22
CA PHE A 179 16.88 6.02 -13.18
C PHE A 179 17.33 5.25 -11.94
N SER A 180 16.53 5.20 -10.87
CA SER A 180 16.86 4.42 -9.68
C SER A 180 16.91 2.92 -9.90
N VAL A 181 16.33 2.41 -11.01
CA VAL A 181 16.23 0.97 -11.32
C VAL A 181 17.17 0.55 -12.45
N ILE A 182 17.84 1.51 -13.09
CA ILE A 182 18.64 1.30 -14.31
C ILE A 182 20.12 1.39 -13.97
N SER A 183 20.88 0.36 -14.30
CA SER A 183 22.33 0.43 -14.36
C SER A 183 22.81 0.43 -15.81
N GLN A 184 23.86 1.20 -16.09
CA GLN A 184 24.44 1.31 -17.43
C GLN A 184 25.86 0.77 -17.41
N THR A 185 26.17 -0.14 -18.33
CA THR A 185 27.54 -0.53 -18.65
C THR A 185 27.88 -0.07 -20.05
N THR A 186 29.13 0.34 -20.27
CA THR A 186 29.63 0.74 -21.58
C THR A 186 30.92 -0.03 -21.87
N GLU A 187 30.87 -0.88 -22.89
CA GLU A 187 32.03 -1.64 -23.37
C GLU A 187 32.12 -1.46 -24.89
N GLU A 188 33.30 -1.10 -25.41
CA GLU A 188 33.59 -1.03 -26.85
C GLU A 188 32.51 -0.32 -27.72
N ASN A 189 31.99 0.82 -27.27
CA ASN A 189 30.89 1.59 -27.91
C ASN A 189 29.49 0.93 -27.88
N ILE A 190 29.30 -0.13 -27.10
CA ILE A 190 27.99 -0.72 -26.79
C ILE A 190 27.54 -0.20 -25.43
N HIS A 191 26.39 0.48 -25.41
CA HIS A 191 25.71 0.86 -24.18
C HIS A 191 24.66 -0.19 -23.82
N THR A 192 24.85 -0.86 -22.69
CA THR A 192 23.89 -1.85 -22.17
C THR A 192 23.19 -1.29 -20.95
N PHE A 193 21.86 -1.30 -20.96
CA PHE A 193 21.03 -0.92 -19.83
C PHE A 193 20.47 -2.17 -19.16
N HIS A 194 20.70 -2.32 -17.86
CA HIS A 194 20.10 -3.37 -17.05
C HIS A 194 19.03 -2.74 -16.16
N SER A 195 17.86 -3.36 -16.10
CA SER A 195 16.78 -2.97 -15.19
C SER A 195 16.45 -4.13 -14.27
N SER A 196 16.57 -3.91 -12.96
CA SER A 196 16.29 -4.93 -11.96
C SER A 196 14.81 -4.93 -11.59
N TYR A 197 14.11 -6.04 -11.86
CA TYR A 197 12.70 -6.22 -11.48
C TYR A 197 12.53 -6.70 -10.04
N LEU A 198 13.53 -7.39 -9.51
CA LEU A 198 13.66 -7.74 -8.09
C LEU A 198 15.00 -7.18 -7.64
N VAL A 199 15.02 -6.36 -6.60
CA VAL A 199 16.28 -5.85 -6.06
C VAL A 199 17.05 -6.95 -5.35
N ASP A 200 18.36 -6.89 -5.45
CA ASP A 200 19.31 -7.77 -4.77
C ASP A 200 20.09 -7.05 -3.65
N ASP A 201 19.89 -5.74 -3.48
CA ASP A 201 20.55 -4.95 -2.45
C ASP A 201 19.70 -4.78 -1.18
N VAL A 202 20.34 -4.99 -0.03
CA VAL A 202 19.68 -4.95 1.29
C VAL A 202 19.23 -3.53 1.67
N THR A 203 19.89 -2.50 1.14
CA THR A 203 19.63 -1.10 1.51
C THR A 203 18.28 -0.65 0.95
N SER A 204 18.06 -0.83 -0.34
CA SER A 204 16.79 -0.55 -1.01
C SER A 204 15.67 -1.37 -0.38
N LEU A 205 15.91 -2.66 -0.11
CA LEU A 205 14.93 -3.53 0.55
C LEU A 205 14.52 -3.01 1.92
N LYS A 206 15.47 -2.63 2.78
CA LYS A 206 15.17 -2.04 4.08
C LYS A 206 14.44 -0.71 3.97
N PHE A 207 14.79 0.12 2.99
CA PHE A 207 14.07 1.36 2.71
C PHE A 207 12.61 1.09 2.32
N GLY A 208 12.37 0.19 1.37
CA GLY A 208 11.03 -0.20 0.95
C GLY A 208 10.20 -0.77 2.11
N LEU A 209 10.78 -1.63 2.94
CA LEU A 209 10.11 -2.20 4.12
C LEU A 209 9.72 -1.11 5.13
N ARG A 210 10.62 -0.15 5.39
CA ARG A 210 10.36 0.99 6.28
C ARG A 210 9.25 1.88 5.74
N VAL A 211 9.27 2.27 4.47
CA VAL A 211 8.22 3.13 3.90
C VAL A 211 6.88 2.39 3.87
N THR A 212 6.88 1.08 3.60
CA THR A 212 5.68 0.24 3.70
C THR A 212 5.08 0.29 5.11
N ALA A 213 5.91 0.17 6.15
CA ALA A 213 5.46 0.29 7.54
C ALA A 213 4.92 1.70 7.87
N GLN A 214 5.63 2.75 7.45
CA GLN A 214 5.21 4.15 7.64
C GLN A 214 3.85 4.42 7.00
N VAL A 215 3.62 3.94 5.76
CA VAL A 215 2.35 4.10 5.06
C VAL A 215 1.22 3.32 5.73
N GLY A 216 1.48 2.10 6.19
CA GLY A 216 0.50 1.32 6.95
C GLY A 216 0.06 2.03 8.23
N ILE A 217 1.01 2.53 9.04
CA ILE A 217 0.74 3.32 10.24
C ILE A 217 0.02 4.62 9.92
N CYS A 218 0.46 5.35 8.89
CA CYS A 218 -0.16 6.60 8.46
C CYS A 218 -1.63 6.38 8.08
N SER A 219 -1.91 5.34 7.29
CA SER A 219 -3.27 4.96 6.91
C SER A 219 -4.13 4.62 8.13
N LEU A 220 -3.61 3.85 9.08
CA LEU A 220 -4.29 3.55 10.34
C LEU A 220 -4.57 4.80 11.18
N LYS A 221 -3.65 5.79 11.22
CA LYS A 221 -3.89 7.08 11.89
C LYS A 221 -5.01 7.88 11.22
N VAL A 222 -5.13 7.82 9.90
CA VAL A 222 -6.28 8.42 9.19
C VAL A 222 -7.59 7.72 9.58
N PHE A 223 -7.62 6.38 9.60
CA PHE A 223 -8.81 5.63 10.03
C PHE A 223 -9.14 5.81 11.52
N GLN A 224 -8.14 6.06 12.37
CA GLN A 224 -8.34 6.40 13.77
C GLN A 224 -9.20 7.66 13.94
N LYS A 225 -9.07 8.64 13.03
CA LYS A 225 -9.93 9.85 13.04
C LYS A 225 -11.38 9.56 12.67
N ILE A 226 -11.62 8.47 11.93
CA ILE A 226 -12.95 8.05 11.50
C ILE A 226 -13.62 7.19 12.58
N TYR A 227 -12.86 6.26 13.17
CA TYR A 227 -13.34 5.23 14.09
C TYR A 227 -12.77 5.38 15.51
N MET A 228 -12.58 6.60 15.98
CA MET A 228 -11.88 6.91 17.24
C MET A 228 -12.35 6.08 18.43
N GLU A 229 -13.65 5.94 18.63
CA GLU A 229 -14.22 5.14 19.72
C GLU A 229 -13.80 3.67 19.64
N ARG A 230 -13.84 3.06 18.44
CA ARG A 230 -13.43 1.66 18.25
C ARG A 230 -11.94 1.48 18.49
N PHE A 231 -11.11 2.40 17.99
CA PHE A 231 -9.66 2.37 18.24
C PHE A 231 -9.33 2.45 19.73
N ASN A 232 -10.07 3.24 20.50
CA ASN A 232 -9.87 3.38 21.93
C ASN A 232 -10.33 2.13 22.70
N ILE A 233 -11.53 1.61 22.40
CA ILE A 233 -12.08 0.40 23.05
C ILE A 233 -11.17 -0.82 22.82
N LEU A 234 -10.63 -0.95 21.61
CA LEU A 234 -9.77 -2.08 21.22
C LEU A 234 -8.30 -1.88 21.60
N GLY A 235 -7.94 -0.72 22.19
CA GLY A 235 -6.55 -0.40 22.54
C GLY A 235 -5.61 -0.20 21.34
N LEU A 236 -6.15 -0.03 20.13
CA LEU A 236 -5.37 0.10 18.90
C LEU A 236 -4.60 1.42 18.83
N SER A 237 -5.16 2.50 19.42
CA SER A 237 -4.49 3.80 19.51
C SER A 237 -3.10 3.68 20.14
N GLN A 238 -3.00 2.98 21.28
CA GLN A 238 -1.74 2.78 21.98
C GLN A 238 -0.77 1.90 21.18
N GLN A 239 -1.27 0.86 20.51
CA GLN A 239 -0.43 0.00 19.67
C GLN A 239 0.20 0.79 18.52
N ILE A 240 -0.56 1.67 17.87
CA ILE A 240 -0.05 2.54 16.81
C ILE A 240 1.05 3.46 17.33
N ASP A 241 0.86 4.06 18.50
CA ASP A 241 1.87 4.94 19.09
C ASP A 241 3.16 4.19 19.44
N ILE A 242 3.06 2.94 19.90
CA ILE A 242 4.21 2.08 20.15
C ILE A 242 4.94 1.75 18.85
N LEU A 243 4.21 1.28 17.82
CA LEU A 243 4.80 0.90 16.53
C LEU A 243 5.35 2.09 15.75
N SER A 244 4.83 3.30 16.00
CA SER A 244 5.36 4.54 15.42
C SER A 244 6.74 4.92 15.98
N LYS A 245 7.11 4.42 17.18
CA LYS A 245 8.41 4.70 17.79
C LYS A 245 9.49 3.89 17.06
N GLY A 246 10.25 4.55 16.22
CA GLY A 246 11.34 3.94 15.43
C GLY A 246 11.13 3.96 13.93
N LEU A 247 10.04 4.57 13.46
CA LEU A 247 9.75 4.80 12.04
C LEU A 247 10.09 6.22 11.59
#